data_AF-A0A2N7Q8D9-F1
#
_entry.id   AF-A0A2N7Q8D9-F1
#
_cell.length_a   1.000
_cell.length_b   1.000
_cell.length_c   1.000
_cell.angle_alpha   90.00
_cell.angle_beta   90.00
_cell.angle_gamma   90.00
#
_symmetry.space_group_name_H-M   'P 1'
#
loop_
_entity.id
_entity.type
_entity.pdbx_description
1 polymer ?
#
loop_
_entity_poly.entity_id
_entity_poly.type
_entity_poly.pdbx_seq_one_letter_code
_entity_poly.pdbx_strand_id
1 'polypeptide(L)'
;MKAKWLSVLSSAILVITFVLAASASPQLPKETEAQKAQRLKWWTEARFGMFIHWGLYALPARHEWVKHNERLTNEQYQKYFEHFNPDLFNPREWARMAKAAGMKYAVITAKHHEGFCLWDSKYTDYKATNTPFGRDILKEF
;
A
#
# COMPACT_ATOMS: atom_id res chain seq x y z
N MET A 1 -60.18 18.13 -46.61
CA MET A 1 -59.56 16.85 -46.21
C MET A 1 -58.06 16.95 -46.44
N LYS A 2 -57.31 17.37 -45.41
CA LYS A 2 -55.89 17.70 -45.50
C LYS A 2 -55.08 16.74 -44.62
N ALA A 3 -54.16 16.03 -45.26
CA ALA A 3 -52.88 15.51 -44.79
C ALA A 3 -52.80 14.87 -43.37
N LYS A 4 -52.85 13.53 -43.36
CA LYS A 4 -52.29 12.66 -42.32
C LYS A 4 -50.76 12.70 -42.38
N TRP A 5 -50.10 13.71 -41.80
CA TRP A 5 -48.64 13.72 -41.61
C TRP A 5 -48.28 14.56 -40.38
N LEU A 6 -48.63 14.10 -39.19
CA LEU A 6 -48.29 14.76 -37.91
C LEU A 6 -48.22 13.69 -36.80
N SER A 7 -47.27 12.76 -36.90
CA SER A 7 -46.96 11.84 -35.78
C SER A 7 -45.56 11.24 -35.79
N VAL A 8 -44.63 11.76 -36.59
CA VAL A 8 -43.24 11.24 -36.63
C VAL A 8 -42.24 12.38 -36.62
N LEU A 9 -42.37 13.34 -35.70
CA LEU A 9 -41.39 14.43 -35.54
C LEU A 9 -41.32 14.99 -34.10
N SER A 10 -41.58 14.17 -33.08
CA SER A 10 -41.40 14.55 -31.66
C SER A 10 -40.57 13.58 -30.82
N SER A 11 -39.92 12.59 -31.44
CA SER A 11 -39.01 11.67 -30.74
C SER A 11 -37.53 11.98 -30.97
N ALA A 12 -37.19 13.05 -31.70
CA ALA A 12 -35.81 13.37 -32.07
C ALA A 12 -35.20 14.56 -31.30
N ILE A 13 -35.93 15.21 -30.39
CA ILE A 13 -35.46 16.38 -29.65
C ILE A 13 -35.81 16.23 -28.16
N LEU A 14 -35.38 15.14 -27.52
CA LEU A 14 -35.33 15.07 -26.05
C LEU A 14 -34.33 14.04 -25.51
N VAL A 15 -33.26 13.74 -26.26
CA VAL A 15 -32.19 12.81 -25.82
C VAL A 15 -30.79 13.35 -26.18
N ILE A 16 -30.61 14.68 -26.22
CA ILE A 16 -29.29 15.31 -26.53
C ILE A 16 -28.86 16.34 -25.46
N THR A 17 -29.48 16.35 -24.28
CA THR A 17 -29.07 17.26 -23.19
C THR A 17 -29.03 16.57 -21.82
N PHE A 18 -28.58 15.31 -21.79
CA PHE A 18 -28.06 14.75 -20.54
C PHE A 18 -26.57 15.08 -20.42
N VAL A 19 -26.33 16.31 -19.98
CA VAL A 19 -25.32 16.63 -18.98
C VAL A 19 -23.92 16.05 -19.26
N LEU A 20 -23.16 16.77 -20.08
CA LEU A 20 -21.69 16.87 -19.94
C LEU A 20 -21.37 17.62 -18.64
N ALA A 21 -21.78 17.10 -17.48
CA ALA A 21 -21.09 17.38 -16.24
C ALA A 21 -19.94 16.38 -16.17
N ALA A 22 -18.87 16.67 -16.92
CA ALA A 22 -17.58 16.10 -16.59
C ALA A 22 -17.33 16.47 -15.13
N SER A 23 -17.48 15.49 -14.24
CA SER A 23 -17.14 15.67 -12.83
C SER A 23 -15.64 15.95 -12.83
N ALA A 24 -15.27 17.23 -12.69
CA ALA A 24 -13.90 17.61 -12.46
C ALA A 24 -13.49 16.88 -11.17
N SER A 25 -12.70 15.81 -11.33
CA SER A 25 -12.16 15.11 -10.17
C SER A 25 -11.37 16.14 -9.37
N PRO A 26 -11.49 16.17 -8.03
CA PRO A 26 -10.72 17.10 -7.24
C PRO A 26 -9.24 16.87 -7.54
N GLN A 27 -8.61 17.82 -8.24
CA GLN A 27 -7.18 17.81 -8.43
C GLN A 27 -6.56 17.98 -7.05
N LEU A 28 -5.78 16.99 -6.61
CA LEU A 28 -4.96 17.15 -5.41
C LEU A 28 -4.13 18.43 -5.57
N PRO A 29 -3.97 19.24 -4.50
CA PRO A 29 -3.17 20.45 -4.56
C PRO A 29 -1.79 20.13 -5.12
N LYS A 30 -1.43 20.76 -6.24
CA LYS A 30 -0.09 20.61 -6.80
C LYS A 30 0.86 21.45 -5.99
N GLU A 31 1.77 20.77 -5.30
CA GLU A 31 2.88 21.40 -4.60
C GLU A 31 3.72 22.21 -5.60
N THR A 32 4.10 23.43 -5.23
CA THR A 32 5.07 24.23 -6.00
C THR A 32 6.48 23.66 -5.85
N GLU A 33 7.38 23.95 -6.79
CA GLU A 33 8.77 23.50 -6.69
C GLU A 33 9.46 23.99 -5.40
N ALA A 34 9.15 25.20 -4.94
CA ALA A 34 9.67 25.73 -3.68
C ALA A 34 9.18 24.93 -2.46
N GLN A 35 7.90 24.58 -2.40
CA GLN A 35 7.34 23.75 -1.34
C GLN A 35 7.95 22.34 -1.34
N LYS A 36 8.10 21.74 -2.53
CA LYS A 36 8.72 20.43 -2.70
C LYS A 36 10.18 20.43 -2.26
N ALA A 37 10.94 21.44 -2.66
CA ALA A 37 12.34 21.60 -2.25
C ALA A 37 12.45 21.73 -0.72
N GLN A 38 11.57 22.52 -0.10
CA GLN A 38 11.53 22.67 1.35
C GLN A 38 11.20 21.34 2.05
N ARG A 39 10.17 20.61 1.58
CA ARG A 39 9.74 19.33 2.16
C ARG A 39 10.79 18.23 2.00
N LEU A 40 11.51 18.18 0.88
CA LEU A 40 12.52 17.18 0.58
C LEU A 40 13.93 17.58 1.05
N LYS A 41 14.13 18.77 1.61
CA LYS A 41 15.45 19.26 2.07
C LYS A 41 16.11 18.26 3.02
N TRP A 42 15.39 17.86 4.07
CA TRP A 42 15.92 16.91 5.06
C TRP A 42 16.27 15.55 4.43
N TRP A 43 15.44 15.03 3.52
CA TRP A 43 15.67 13.74 2.86
C TRP A 43 16.90 13.80 1.95
N THR A 44 17.04 14.92 1.23
CA THR A 44 18.18 15.20 0.38
C THR A 44 19.47 15.29 1.20
N GLU A 45 19.43 15.93 2.37
CA GLU A 45 20.57 16.04 3.31
C GLU A 45 20.87 14.72 4.02
N ALA A 46 19.86 13.91 4.30
CA ALA A 46 19.97 12.64 5.00
C ALA A 46 20.84 11.64 4.23
N ARG A 47 20.73 11.62 2.89
CA ARG A 47 21.52 10.84 1.89
C ARG A 47 21.49 9.31 2.02
N PHE A 48 21.56 8.77 3.23
CA PHE A 48 21.75 7.36 3.51
C PHE A 48 20.72 6.88 4.53
N GLY A 49 20.03 5.78 4.21
CA GLY A 49 19.01 5.19 5.05
C GLY A 49 18.92 3.68 4.92
N MET A 50 18.18 3.07 5.84
CA MET A 50 17.95 1.64 5.92
C MET A 50 16.65 1.27 5.20
N PHE A 51 16.65 0.20 4.41
CA PHE A 51 15.42 -0.42 3.95
C PHE A 51 15.27 -1.80 4.61
N ILE A 52 14.15 -2.04 5.29
CA ILE A 52 13.81 -3.32 5.90
C ILE A 52 12.67 -3.93 5.10
N HIS A 53 13.00 -5.02 4.42
CA HIS A 53 12.05 -5.83 3.67
C HIS A 53 11.73 -7.07 4.51
N TRP A 54 10.64 -7.02 5.26
CA TRP A 54 10.26 -8.07 6.18
C TRP A 54 8.75 -8.39 6.15
N GLY A 55 8.42 -9.68 6.26
CA GLY A 55 7.09 -10.25 6.09
C GLY A 55 7.13 -11.77 6.18
N LEU A 56 6.04 -12.43 5.80
CA LEU A 56 5.92 -13.89 5.88
C LEU A 56 6.92 -14.61 4.97
N TYR A 57 7.30 -14.00 3.84
CA TYR A 57 8.34 -14.50 2.94
C TYR A 57 9.72 -14.70 3.60
N ALA A 58 9.96 -14.15 4.79
CA ALA A 58 11.18 -14.42 5.55
C ALA A 58 11.26 -15.87 6.05
N LEU A 59 10.12 -16.54 6.29
CA LEU A 59 10.07 -17.94 6.74
C LEU A 59 10.51 -18.94 5.65
N PRO A 60 10.02 -18.88 4.39
CA PRO A 60 10.58 -19.69 3.32
C PRO A 60 12.01 -19.28 2.93
N ALA A 61 12.42 -18.05 3.24
CA ALA A 61 13.78 -17.53 3.06
C ALA A 61 14.36 -17.64 1.64
N ARG A 62 13.50 -17.54 0.61
CA ARG A 62 13.93 -17.65 -0.81
C ARG A 62 13.83 -16.36 -1.61
N HIS A 63 12.96 -15.42 -1.22
CA HIS A 63 12.81 -14.03 -1.68
C HIS A 63 11.36 -13.59 -1.42
N GLU A 64 11.07 -12.30 -1.50
CA GLU A 64 9.74 -11.72 -1.27
C GLU A 64 8.68 -12.13 -2.30
N TRP A 65 9.11 -12.56 -3.49
CA TRP A 65 8.22 -13.03 -4.58
C TRP A 65 7.93 -14.55 -4.54
N VAL A 66 8.26 -15.26 -3.47
CA VAL A 66 8.21 -16.74 -3.42
C VAL A 66 6.81 -17.28 -3.71
N LYS A 67 5.76 -16.60 -3.24
CA LYS A 67 4.36 -16.92 -3.57
C LYS A 67 4.09 -16.92 -5.08
N HIS A 68 4.61 -15.92 -5.79
CA HIS A 68 4.39 -15.76 -7.23
C HIS A 68 5.25 -16.73 -8.05
N ASN A 69 6.56 -16.74 -7.80
CA ASN A 69 7.52 -17.50 -8.62
C ASN A 69 7.29 -19.01 -8.50
N GLU A 70 6.90 -19.50 -7.33
CA GLU A 70 6.58 -20.92 -7.09
C GLU A 70 5.10 -21.24 -7.30
N ARG A 71 4.28 -20.25 -7.70
CA ARG A 71 2.84 -20.39 -7.96
C ARG A 71 2.09 -20.99 -6.76
N LEU A 72 2.46 -20.58 -5.55
CA LEU A 72 1.84 -21.06 -4.32
C LEU A 72 0.41 -20.52 -4.21
N THR A 73 -0.54 -21.40 -3.93
CA THR A 73 -1.90 -20.98 -3.57
C THR A 73 -1.92 -20.28 -2.21
N ASN A 74 -3.04 -19.66 -1.86
CA ASN A 74 -3.18 -19.06 -0.52
C ASN A 74 -3.04 -20.12 0.58
N GLU A 75 -3.63 -21.29 0.37
CA GLU A 75 -3.60 -22.42 1.32
C GLU A 75 -2.17 -22.92 1.52
N GLN A 76 -1.38 -23.03 0.45
CA GLN A 76 0.03 -23.43 0.53
C GLN A 76 0.90 -22.39 1.26
N TYR A 77 0.53 -21.11 1.17
CA TYR A 77 1.25 -20.00 1.81
C TYR A 77 0.85 -19.79 3.28
N GLN A 78 -0.35 -20.24 3.66
CA GLN A 78 -0.96 -20.00 4.97
C GLN A 78 -0.10 -20.49 6.14
N LYS A 79 0.63 -21.59 5.98
CA LYS A 79 1.57 -22.09 6.99
C LYS A 79 2.57 -21.05 7.48
N TYR A 80 2.98 -20.09 6.63
CA TYR A 80 3.91 -19.04 7.05
C TYR A 80 3.24 -18.03 7.98
N PHE A 81 1.96 -17.72 7.77
CA PHE A 81 1.17 -16.91 8.68
C PHE A 81 1.00 -17.61 10.04
N GLU A 82 0.67 -18.90 10.02
CA GLU A 82 0.47 -19.73 11.21
C GLU A 82 1.74 -19.93 12.04
N HIS A 83 2.92 -19.76 11.44
CA HIS A 83 4.22 -19.98 12.11
C HIS A 83 4.99 -18.67 12.32
N PHE A 84 4.41 -17.52 11.97
CA PHE A 84 5.08 -16.24 12.14
C PHE A 84 5.18 -15.88 13.63
N ASN A 85 6.35 -16.12 14.21
CA ASN A 85 6.69 -15.83 15.59
C ASN A 85 8.16 -15.39 15.75
N PRO A 86 8.51 -14.14 15.41
CA PRO A 86 9.86 -13.62 15.56
C PRO A 86 10.19 -13.32 17.03
N ASP A 87 10.53 -14.38 17.78
CA ASP A 87 10.88 -14.37 19.20
C ASP A 87 12.12 -13.52 19.54
N LEU A 88 13.02 -13.30 18.57
CA LEU A 88 14.19 -12.42 18.69
C LEU A 88 13.95 -10.98 18.19
N PHE A 89 12.71 -10.58 17.92
CA PHE A 89 12.40 -9.23 17.45
C PHE A 89 12.74 -8.15 18.49
N ASN A 90 13.72 -7.30 18.15
CA ASN A 90 14.19 -6.20 18.98
C ASN A 90 14.46 -4.93 18.14
N PRO A 91 13.44 -4.11 17.84
CA PRO A 91 13.59 -2.95 16.96
C PRO A 91 14.53 -1.87 17.55
N ARG A 92 14.69 -1.83 18.88
CA ARG A 92 15.67 -0.93 19.53
C ARG A 92 17.10 -1.28 19.14
N GLU A 93 17.41 -2.56 19.00
CA GLU A 93 18.73 -2.99 18.54
C GLU A 93 18.94 -2.64 17.06
N TRP A 94 17.93 -2.84 16.22
CA TRP A 94 17.98 -2.43 14.82
C TRP A 94 18.23 -0.92 14.68
N ALA A 95 17.53 -0.10 15.46
CA ALA A 95 17.74 1.34 15.49
C ALA A 95 19.15 1.73 15.96
N ARG A 96 19.70 1.05 16.98
CA ARG A 96 21.09 1.27 17.43
C ARG A 96 22.08 0.95 16.31
N MET A 97 21.90 -0.18 15.62
CA MET A 97 22.78 -0.59 14.51
C MET A 97 22.71 0.39 13.33
N ALA A 98 21.50 0.78 12.91
CA ALA A 98 21.31 1.76 11.84
C ALA A 98 21.97 3.11 12.17
N LYS A 99 21.81 3.59 13.42
CA LYS A 99 22.47 4.81 13.90
C LYS A 99 23.99 4.66 13.91
N ALA A 100 24.52 3.53 14.38
CA ALA A 100 25.96 3.26 14.39
C ALA A 100 26.55 3.21 12.97
N ALA A 101 25.79 2.70 11.99
CA ALA A 101 26.17 2.71 10.57
C ALA A 101 26.09 4.10 9.90
N GLY A 102 25.57 5.12 10.60
CA GLY A 102 25.44 6.48 10.08
C GLY A 102 24.16 6.76 9.29
N MET A 103 23.21 5.83 9.26
CA MET A 103 21.93 5.99 8.56
C MET A 103 21.08 7.08 9.22
N LYS A 104 20.34 7.85 8.41
CA LYS A 104 19.56 9.02 8.81
C LYS A 104 18.05 8.82 8.73
N TYR A 105 17.61 7.78 8.05
CA TYR A 105 16.21 7.37 7.98
C TYR A 105 16.13 5.85 7.81
N ALA A 106 14.94 5.30 8.07
CA ALA A 106 14.64 3.91 7.80
C ALA A 106 13.26 3.81 7.15
N VAL A 107 13.10 2.81 6.27
CA VAL A 107 11.83 2.47 5.63
C VAL A 107 11.61 0.98 5.84
N ILE A 108 10.46 0.63 6.41
CA ILE A 108 10.05 -0.76 6.62
C ILE A 108 8.83 -1.07 5.77
N THR A 109 8.75 -2.27 5.22
CA THR A 109 7.57 -2.74 4.50
C THR A 109 6.37 -2.86 5.43
N ALA A 110 5.50 -1.85 5.45
CA ALA A 110 4.26 -1.94 6.21
C ALA A 110 3.40 -3.13 5.74
N LYS A 111 3.29 -3.27 4.41
CA LYS A 111 2.69 -4.40 3.71
C LYS A 111 3.43 -4.60 2.38
N HIS A 112 3.73 -5.84 2.03
CA HIS A 112 4.30 -6.19 0.72
C HIS A 112 3.25 -6.82 -0.22
N HIS A 113 3.65 -7.28 -1.41
CA HIS A 113 2.75 -7.86 -2.42
C HIS A 113 1.97 -9.09 -1.93
N GLU A 114 2.48 -9.82 -0.93
CA GLU A 114 1.76 -10.95 -0.33
C GLU A 114 0.51 -10.53 0.46
N GLY A 115 0.39 -9.24 0.80
CA GLY A 115 -0.78 -8.67 1.48
C GLY A 115 -0.70 -8.65 3.01
N PHE A 116 0.30 -9.31 3.61
CA PHE A 116 0.47 -9.37 5.06
C PHE A 116 0.83 -8.00 5.64
N CYS A 117 0.07 -7.56 6.65
CA CYS A 117 0.25 -6.27 7.30
C CYS A 117 1.10 -6.43 8.58
N LEU A 118 2.20 -5.68 8.69
CA LEU A 118 3.03 -5.64 9.90
C LEU A 118 2.40 -4.81 11.04
N TRP A 119 1.30 -4.11 10.79
CA TRP A 119 0.57 -3.31 11.80
C TRP A 119 -0.81 -3.90 12.11
N ASP A 120 -1.43 -3.42 13.20
CA ASP A 120 -2.79 -3.80 13.57
C ASP A 120 -3.86 -3.14 12.67
N SER A 121 -3.98 -3.62 11.43
CA SER A 121 -4.97 -3.12 10.48
C SER A 121 -6.40 -3.38 10.94
N LYS A 122 -7.29 -2.40 10.74
CA LYS A 122 -8.75 -2.54 10.95
C LYS A 122 -9.50 -3.11 9.74
N TYR A 123 -8.80 -3.37 8.64
CA TYR A 123 -9.41 -3.68 7.34
C TYR A 123 -9.10 -5.10 6.83
N THR A 124 -8.30 -5.88 7.54
CA THR A 124 -7.99 -7.27 7.19
C THR A 124 -7.50 -8.03 8.41
N ASP A 125 -7.80 -9.33 8.43
CA ASP A 125 -7.27 -10.26 9.43
C ASP A 125 -5.89 -10.82 9.06
N TYR A 126 -5.39 -10.54 7.85
CA TYR A 126 -4.07 -10.98 7.38
C TYR A 126 -2.97 -10.01 7.86
N LYS A 127 -2.77 -9.97 9.19
CA LYS A 127 -1.92 -9.02 9.91
C LYS A 127 -1.13 -9.68 11.05
N ALA A 128 -0.04 -9.06 11.47
CA ALA A 128 0.87 -9.58 12.48
C ALA A 128 0.20 -9.86 13.84
N THR A 129 -0.76 -9.03 14.26
CA THR A 129 -1.51 -9.22 15.52
C THR A 129 -2.37 -10.48 15.55
N ASN A 130 -2.64 -11.09 14.39
CA ASN A 130 -3.39 -12.35 14.27
C ASN A 130 -2.49 -13.58 14.04
N THR A 131 -1.17 -13.43 14.20
CA THR A 131 -0.20 -14.54 14.16
C THR A 131 0.18 -14.96 15.58
N PRO A 132 0.91 -16.07 15.79
CA PRO A 132 1.41 -16.42 17.13
C PRO A 132 2.26 -15.33 17.80
N PHE A 133 2.86 -14.42 17.03
CA PHE A 133 3.57 -13.27 17.59
C PHE A 133 2.66 -12.29 18.34
N GLY A 134 1.42 -12.09 17.87
CA GLY A 134 0.38 -11.31 18.55
C GLY A 134 0.65 -9.82 18.78
N ARG A 135 1.71 -9.24 18.20
CA ARG A 135 2.15 -7.85 18.45
C ARG A 135 2.12 -7.00 17.18
N ASP A 136 1.93 -5.70 17.36
CA ASP A 136 2.02 -4.70 16.30
C ASP A 136 3.50 -4.32 16.08
N ILE A 137 4.09 -4.86 15.03
CA ILE A 137 5.51 -4.68 14.70
C ILE A 137 5.82 -3.23 14.35
N LEU A 138 4.98 -2.57 13.53
CA LEU A 138 5.24 -1.20 13.08
C LEU A 138 5.10 -0.19 14.20
N LYS A 139 4.25 -0.45 15.20
CA LYS A 139 4.13 0.42 16.37
C LYS A 139 5.39 0.39 17.24
N GLU A 140 6.10 -0.74 17.26
CA GLU A 140 7.34 -0.90 18.05
C GLU A 140 8.61 -0.45 17.30
N PHE A 141 8.57 -0.45 15.97
CA PHE A 141 9.62 0.04 15.08
C PHE A 141 9.74 1.57 15.10
#